data_AF-S4RKA8-F1
#
_entry.id   AF-S4RKA8-F1
#
_cell.length_a   1.000
_cell.length_b   1.000
_cell.length_c   1.000
_cell.angle_alpha   90.00
_cell.angle_beta   90.00
_cell.angle_gamma   90.00
#
_symmetry.space_group_name_H-M   'P 1'
#
loop_
_entity.id
_entity.type
_entity.pdbx_description
1 polymer ?
#
loop_
_entity_poly.entity_id
_entity_poly.type
_entity_poly.pdbx_seq_one_letter_code
_entity_poly.pdbx_strand_id
1 'polypeptide(L)'
;FPGGMHACRVAFAWPLVDNEHVHVQATSVPVYGGATATATSKLTIIFKGQQHCTDERVYHAETDDLPAAFVDGTKMGGLGRRQYAASGLLVTEKVPGRHVEISAVYIGTTVAVRQVGRYLTFAIRTPAHVAEAYDHDESLGQALQLCWRGCPGTERLDQEAGGAGDGGGGGDGRTAGVFTARTARAACEERLSVDDPYFETCVFDLLTTGDLSFAQAAAFASQDAVELAPPLAVVSSREQRGGGPGALRPSAPVVAALALVAVVLMG
;
A
#
# COMPACT_ATOMS: atom_id res chain seq x y z
N PHE A 1 3.31 11.03 1.48
CA PHE A 1 1.97 10.94 0.89
C PHE A 1 0.96 11.37 1.91
N PRO A 2 0.08 12.33 1.63
CA PRO A 2 -0.92 12.77 2.58
C PRO A 2 -1.78 11.56 2.99
N GLY A 3 -1.83 11.25 4.28
CA GLY A 3 -2.48 10.06 4.80
C GLY A 3 -3.97 9.99 4.45
N GLY A 4 -4.58 8.81 4.61
CA GLY A 4 -5.99 8.63 4.31
C GLY A 4 -6.36 7.17 4.14
N MET A 5 -7.66 6.94 4.24
CA MET A 5 -8.25 5.62 4.30
C MET A 5 -9.39 5.53 3.29
N HIS A 6 -9.21 4.83 2.16
CA HIS A 6 -10.20 4.81 1.08
C HIS A 6 -10.40 3.41 0.46
N ALA A 7 -11.64 2.97 0.39
CA ALA A 7 -12.05 1.89 -0.50
C ALA A 7 -12.41 2.49 -1.87
N CYS A 8 -11.83 1.92 -2.93
CA CYS A 8 -11.93 2.48 -4.27
C CYS A 8 -12.36 1.40 -5.27
N ARG A 9 -13.29 1.75 -6.17
CA ARG A 9 -13.67 0.87 -7.29
C ARG A 9 -12.57 0.80 -8.33
N VAL A 10 -12.09 1.93 -8.87
CA VAL A 10 -10.92 2.07 -9.77
C VAL A 10 -10.64 0.84 -10.66
N ALA A 11 -11.63 0.44 -11.45
CA ALA A 11 -11.50 -0.71 -12.35
C ALA A 11 -10.52 -0.42 -13.49
N PHE A 12 -9.88 -1.46 -14.03
CA PHE A 12 -8.85 -1.37 -15.07
C PHE A 12 -7.56 -0.72 -14.55
N ALA A 13 -6.82 -0.01 -15.42
CA ALA A 13 -5.49 0.51 -15.11
C ALA A 13 -5.54 1.90 -14.48
N TRP A 14 -4.94 2.04 -13.28
CA TRP A 14 -4.82 3.30 -12.57
C TRP A 14 -3.39 3.53 -12.06
N PRO A 15 -2.86 4.75 -12.18
CA PRO A 15 -1.58 5.13 -11.58
C PRO A 15 -1.69 5.24 -10.05
N LEU A 16 -0.94 4.41 -9.34
CA LEU A 16 -0.77 4.52 -7.89
C LEU A 16 0.23 5.63 -7.55
N VAL A 17 1.37 5.64 -8.23
CA VAL A 17 2.46 6.61 -8.09
C VAL A 17 2.91 7.01 -9.48
N ASP A 18 3.12 8.30 -9.72
CA ASP A 18 3.65 8.79 -10.99
C ASP A 18 4.51 10.04 -10.75
N ASN A 19 5.79 9.84 -10.44
CA ASN A 19 6.72 10.93 -10.13
C ASN A 19 8.01 10.80 -10.97
N GLU A 20 8.96 11.72 -10.82
CA GLU A 20 10.23 11.76 -11.57
C GLU A 20 11.09 10.49 -11.42
N HIS A 21 10.87 9.69 -10.38
CA HIS A 21 11.71 8.55 -10.03
C HIS A 21 11.04 7.19 -10.25
N VAL A 22 9.74 7.09 -9.99
CA VAL A 22 8.99 5.83 -10.00
C VAL A 22 7.60 6.05 -10.60
N HIS A 23 7.21 5.12 -11.47
CA HIS A 23 5.83 4.99 -11.95
C HIS A 23 5.28 3.63 -11.51
N VAL A 24 4.10 3.61 -10.90
CA VAL A 24 3.39 2.39 -10.47
C VAL A 24 2.00 2.41 -11.05
N GLN A 25 1.68 1.41 -11.86
CA GLN A 25 0.35 1.20 -12.42
C GLN A 25 -0.24 -0.11 -11.89
N ALA A 26 -1.44 -0.01 -11.31
CA ALA A 26 -2.23 -1.17 -10.90
C ALA A 26 -3.35 -1.42 -11.90
N THR A 27 -3.61 -2.67 -12.24
CA THR A 27 -4.83 -3.07 -12.96
C THR A 27 -5.75 -3.86 -12.04
N SER A 28 -6.95 -3.34 -11.82
CA SER A 28 -7.94 -3.98 -10.94
C SER A 28 -9.09 -4.57 -11.75
N VAL A 29 -9.58 -5.72 -11.30
CA VAL A 29 -10.71 -6.44 -11.89
C VAL A 29 -11.82 -6.62 -10.86
N PRO A 30 -13.11 -6.65 -11.26
CA PRO A 30 -14.19 -6.97 -10.34
C PRO A 30 -13.97 -8.32 -9.64
N VAL A 31 -14.25 -8.39 -8.34
CA VAL A 31 -14.01 -9.62 -7.54
C VAL A 31 -14.90 -10.80 -7.98
N TYR A 32 -16.06 -10.51 -8.56
CA TYR A 32 -16.94 -11.42 -9.27
C TYR A 32 -17.75 -10.66 -10.33
N GLY A 33 -18.46 -11.39 -11.21
CA GLY A 33 -19.26 -10.78 -12.28
C GLY A 33 -20.33 -9.83 -11.75
N GLY A 34 -20.28 -8.56 -12.15
CA GLY A 34 -21.22 -7.52 -11.69
C GLY A 34 -20.88 -6.88 -10.34
N ALA A 35 -19.77 -7.26 -9.70
CA ALA A 35 -19.32 -6.63 -8.45
C ALA A 35 -18.90 -5.17 -8.67
N THR A 36 -19.22 -4.32 -7.69
CA THR A 36 -18.67 -2.96 -7.60
C THR A 36 -17.29 -2.96 -6.95
N ALA A 37 -17.01 -3.90 -6.06
CA ALA A 37 -15.68 -4.13 -5.52
C ALA A 37 -14.74 -4.70 -6.59
N THR A 38 -13.51 -4.19 -6.59
CA THR A 38 -12.44 -4.67 -7.45
C THR A 38 -11.23 -5.05 -6.61
N ALA A 39 -10.33 -5.81 -7.20
CA ALA A 39 -9.05 -6.14 -6.61
C ALA A 39 -7.95 -6.19 -7.67
N THR A 40 -6.73 -5.89 -7.24
CA THR A 40 -5.56 -5.79 -8.11
C THR A 40 -5.20 -7.16 -8.66
N SER A 41 -5.13 -7.26 -9.99
CA SER A 41 -4.73 -8.47 -10.71
C SER A 41 -3.36 -8.34 -11.37
N LYS A 42 -2.88 -7.11 -11.55
CA LYS A 42 -1.63 -6.83 -12.24
C LYS A 42 -0.99 -5.56 -11.70
N LEU A 43 0.33 -5.58 -11.56
CA LEU A 43 1.15 -4.45 -11.18
C LEU A 43 2.27 -4.26 -12.19
N THR A 44 2.49 -3.01 -12.60
CA THR A 44 3.65 -2.62 -13.41
C THR A 44 4.34 -1.50 -12.68
N ILE A 45 5.61 -1.72 -12.31
CA ILE A 45 6.43 -0.77 -11.58
C ILE A 45 7.64 -0.44 -12.44
N ILE A 46 7.80 0.85 -12.76
CA ILE A 46 8.91 1.37 -13.55
C ILE A 46 9.78 2.20 -12.62
N PHE A 47 11.01 1.74 -12.40
CA PHE A 47 12.05 2.50 -11.74
C PHE A 47 12.79 3.30 -12.81
N LYS A 48 12.57 4.61 -12.87
CA LYS A 48 13.15 5.50 -13.88
C LYS A 48 14.67 5.54 -13.71
N GLY A 49 15.38 5.61 -14.84
CA GLY A 49 16.83 5.61 -14.87
C GLY A 49 17.42 6.85 -14.18
N GLN A 50 18.50 6.64 -13.43
CA GLN A 50 19.23 7.69 -12.72
C GLN A 50 20.69 7.64 -13.15
N GLN A 51 21.22 8.77 -13.62
CA GLN A 51 22.62 8.89 -14.07
C GLN A 51 23.57 8.32 -13.02
N HIS A 52 24.47 7.43 -13.46
CA HIS A 52 25.48 6.76 -12.64
C HIS A 52 24.98 5.78 -11.56
N CYS A 53 23.67 5.54 -11.42
CA CYS A 53 23.10 4.59 -10.47
C CYS A 53 22.49 3.36 -11.16
N THR A 54 21.49 3.56 -12.01
CA THR A 54 20.78 2.47 -12.71
C THR A 54 20.18 2.96 -14.00
N ASP A 55 20.15 2.08 -15.00
CA ASP A 55 19.25 2.22 -16.14
C ASP A 55 17.80 2.02 -15.68
N GLU A 56 16.84 2.45 -16.50
CA GLU A 56 15.42 2.17 -16.25
C GLU A 56 15.18 0.68 -16.13
N ARG A 57 14.36 0.28 -15.14
CA ARG A 57 13.96 -1.11 -14.94
C ARG A 57 12.47 -1.23 -14.77
N VAL A 58 11.91 -2.26 -15.40
CA VAL A 58 10.48 -2.58 -15.33
C VAL A 58 10.30 -3.87 -14.56
N TYR A 59 9.52 -3.80 -13.49
CA TYR A 59 9.00 -4.96 -12.79
C TYR A 59 7.53 -5.15 -13.16
N HIS A 60 7.15 -6.39 -13.41
CA HIS A 60 5.80 -6.77 -13.78
C HIS A 60 5.37 -7.98 -12.96
N ALA A 61 4.16 -7.94 -12.43
CA ALA A 61 3.54 -9.08 -11.77
C ALA A 61 2.07 -9.14 -12.12
N GLU A 62 1.55 -10.35 -12.27
CA GLU A 62 0.12 -10.61 -12.44
C GLU A 62 -0.32 -11.76 -11.54
N THR A 63 -1.63 -11.98 -11.42
CA THR A 63 -2.17 -13.11 -10.67
C THR A 63 -1.53 -14.42 -11.16
N ASP A 64 -1.01 -15.19 -10.22
CA ASP A 64 -0.31 -16.47 -10.42
C ASP A 64 1.09 -16.37 -11.07
N ASP A 65 1.57 -15.15 -11.34
CA ASP A 65 2.93 -14.87 -11.80
C ASP A 65 3.55 -13.71 -11.01
N LEU A 66 4.28 -14.05 -9.95
CA LEU A 66 5.02 -13.12 -9.10
C LEU A 66 6.53 -13.37 -9.22
N PRO A 67 7.20 -12.81 -10.24
CA PRO A 67 8.59 -13.14 -10.55
C PRO A 67 9.59 -12.51 -9.59
N ALA A 68 10.67 -13.22 -9.28
CA ALA A 68 11.80 -12.73 -8.50
C ALA A 68 12.83 -11.95 -9.35
N ALA A 69 12.39 -11.27 -10.41
CA ALA A 69 13.24 -10.57 -11.37
C ALA A 69 12.46 -9.45 -12.10
N PHE A 70 13.20 -8.54 -12.74
CA PHE A 70 12.66 -7.58 -13.72
C PHE A 70 12.27 -8.29 -15.03
N VAL A 71 11.54 -7.58 -15.88
CA VAL A 71 11.04 -8.09 -17.18
C VAL A 71 12.17 -8.58 -18.10
N ASP A 72 13.37 -8.01 -17.97
CA ASP A 72 14.57 -8.44 -18.71
C ASP A 72 15.28 -9.66 -18.10
N GLY A 73 14.71 -10.26 -17.05
CA GLY A 73 15.23 -11.43 -16.33
C GLY A 73 16.31 -11.10 -15.30
N THR A 74 16.71 -9.83 -15.16
CA THR A 74 17.72 -9.45 -14.16
C THR A 74 17.10 -9.32 -12.77
N LYS A 75 17.87 -9.65 -11.73
CA LYS A 75 17.45 -9.43 -10.33
C LYS A 75 17.93 -8.10 -9.76
N MET A 76 18.86 -7.44 -10.46
CA MET A 76 19.54 -6.24 -10.00
C MET A 76 19.59 -5.21 -11.13
N GLY A 77 19.20 -3.98 -10.82
CA GLY A 77 19.45 -2.79 -11.63
C GLY A 77 20.71 -2.07 -11.14
N GLY A 78 21.63 -1.80 -12.06
CA GLY A 78 22.86 -1.05 -11.80
C GLY A 78 23.96 -1.34 -12.82
N LEU A 79 24.78 -0.33 -13.13
CA LEU A 79 25.94 -0.47 -14.01
C LEU A 79 26.98 -1.37 -13.30
N GLY A 80 27.34 -2.49 -13.93
CA GLY A 80 28.18 -3.59 -13.44
C GLY A 80 29.62 -3.28 -13.02
N ARG A 81 29.91 -2.12 -12.42
CA ARG A 81 31.12 -1.87 -11.65
C ARG A 81 30.93 -2.44 -10.25
N ARG A 82 31.64 -3.55 -9.98
CA ARG A 82 31.63 -4.34 -8.72
C ARG A 82 31.69 -3.51 -7.43
N GLN A 83 32.11 -2.25 -7.49
CA GLN A 83 32.20 -1.33 -6.35
C GLN A 83 30.87 -0.67 -5.90
N TYR A 84 29.76 -0.74 -6.66
CA TYR A 84 28.48 -0.08 -6.30
C TYR A 84 27.28 -1.04 -6.16
N ALA A 85 27.53 -2.35 -6.05
CA ALA A 85 26.46 -3.35 -5.86
C ALA A 85 25.61 -3.11 -4.59
N ALA A 86 26.14 -2.37 -3.60
CA ALA A 86 25.46 -2.02 -2.36
C ALA A 86 24.53 -0.78 -2.47
N SER A 87 24.52 -0.08 -3.60
CA SER A 87 23.72 1.14 -3.83
C SER A 87 22.61 0.94 -4.88
N GLY A 88 22.35 -0.33 -5.24
CA GLY A 88 21.57 -0.69 -6.42
C GLY A 88 20.06 -0.83 -6.20
N LEU A 89 19.40 -1.15 -7.30
CA LEU A 89 18.02 -1.59 -7.36
C LEU A 89 17.99 -3.13 -7.32
N LEU A 90 17.26 -3.75 -6.39
CA LEU A 90 17.32 -5.20 -6.14
C LEU A 90 15.93 -5.79 -5.96
N VAL A 91 15.64 -6.89 -6.65
CA VAL A 91 14.46 -7.74 -6.43
C VAL A 91 14.84 -8.91 -5.52
N THR A 92 14.14 -9.06 -4.41
CA THR A 92 14.34 -10.13 -3.42
C THR A 92 13.04 -10.89 -3.22
N GLU A 93 13.06 -12.20 -3.47
CA GLU A 93 11.95 -13.09 -3.16
C GLU A 93 11.99 -13.46 -1.66
N LYS A 94 10.94 -13.06 -0.93
CA LYS A 94 10.80 -13.34 0.50
C LYS A 94 10.04 -14.63 0.76
N VAL A 95 9.01 -14.88 -0.04
CA VAL A 95 8.27 -16.14 -0.05
C VAL A 95 8.11 -16.58 -1.50
N PRO A 96 8.57 -17.80 -1.86
CA PRO A 96 8.52 -18.28 -3.23
C PRO A 96 7.16 -18.09 -3.90
N GLY A 97 7.13 -17.37 -5.03
CA GLY A 97 5.94 -17.06 -5.83
C GLY A 97 4.80 -16.35 -5.09
N ARG A 98 5.04 -15.79 -3.90
CA ARG A 98 3.98 -15.18 -3.06
C ARG A 98 4.34 -13.85 -2.42
N HIS A 99 5.62 -13.56 -2.21
CA HIS A 99 6.06 -12.28 -1.65
C HIS A 99 7.41 -11.90 -2.23
N VAL A 100 7.46 -10.76 -2.90
CA VAL A 100 8.66 -10.13 -3.44
C VAL A 100 8.81 -8.73 -2.86
N GLU A 101 10.02 -8.37 -2.49
CA GLU A 101 10.40 -7.01 -2.15
C GLU A 101 11.38 -6.45 -3.20
N ILE A 102 11.18 -5.19 -3.57
CA ILE A 102 12.06 -4.46 -4.48
C ILE A 102 12.66 -3.28 -3.72
N SER A 103 13.98 -3.27 -3.56
CA SER A 103 14.70 -2.21 -2.86
C SER A 103 15.44 -1.34 -3.87
N ALA A 104 15.03 -0.07 -3.98
CA ALA A 104 15.68 0.96 -4.77
C ALA A 104 16.49 1.87 -3.84
N VAL A 105 17.68 1.40 -3.43
CA VAL A 105 18.50 2.07 -2.41
C VAL A 105 18.87 3.50 -2.84
N TYR A 106 19.12 3.71 -4.13
CA TYR A 106 19.52 5.01 -4.70
C TYR A 106 18.48 6.14 -4.54
N ILE A 107 17.20 5.80 -4.36
CA ILE A 107 16.11 6.75 -4.07
C ILE A 107 15.46 6.49 -2.70
N GLY A 108 16.03 5.60 -1.89
CA GLY A 108 15.49 5.25 -0.57
C GLY A 108 14.10 4.58 -0.60
N THR A 109 13.70 4.04 -1.75
CA THR A 109 12.36 3.46 -1.94
C THR A 109 12.40 1.94 -1.76
N THR A 110 11.39 1.40 -1.07
CA THR A 110 11.16 -0.05 -0.98
C THR A 110 9.72 -0.34 -1.33
N VAL A 111 9.51 -1.36 -2.16
CA VAL A 111 8.19 -1.85 -2.56
C VAL A 111 8.05 -3.30 -2.09
N ALA A 112 6.89 -3.65 -1.54
CA ALA A 112 6.50 -5.04 -1.31
C ALA A 112 5.31 -5.39 -2.21
N VAL A 113 5.37 -6.56 -2.84
CA VAL A 113 4.29 -7.13 -3.64
C VAL A 113 4.02 -8.54 -3.13
N ARG A 114 2.76 -8.82 -2.76
CA ARG A 114 2.34 -10.16 -2.33
C ARG A 114 1.18 -10.65 -3.17
N GLN A 115 1.09 -11.96 -3.35
CA GLN A 115 -0.12 -12.60 -3.85
C GLN A 115 -0.92 -13.17 -2.67
N VAL A 116 -2.20 -12.78 -2.59
CA VAL A 116 -3.15 -13.23 -1.58
C VAL A 116 -4.40 -13.75 -2.29
N GLY A 117 -4.66 -15.06 -2.16
CA GLY A 117 -5.66 -15.71 -2.99
C GLY A 117 -5.32 -15.52 -4.48
N ARG A 118 -6.22 -14.83 -5.19
CA ARG A 118 -6.09 -14.55 -6.65
C ARG A 118 -5.73 -13.10 -6.95
N TYR A 119 -5.35 -12.31 -5.94
CA TYR A 119 -5.11 -10.88 -6.09
C TYR A 119 -3.74 -10.49 -5.57
N LEU A 120 -3.25 -9.35 -6.03
CA LEU A 120 -1.99 -8.77 -5.60
C LEU A 120 -2.22 -7.69 -4.54
N THR A 121 -1.37 -7.65 -3.52
CA THR A 121 -1.25 -6.52 -2.61
C THR A 121 0.04 -5.75 -2.91
N PHE A 122 0.02 -4.45 -2.62
CA PHE A 122 1.13 -3.55 -2.87
C PHE A 122 1.33 -2.63 -1.66
N ALA A 123 2.57 -2.50 -1.23
CA ALA A 123 2.99 -1.51 -0.24
C ALA A 123 4.25 -0.79 -0.74
N ILE A 124 4.35 0.51 -0.45
CA ILE A 124 5.50 1.32 -0.84
C ILE A 124 5.93 2.24 0.28
N ARG A 125 7.22 2.23 0.57
CA ARG A 125 7.90 3.26 1.35
C ARG A 125 8.80 4.05 0.46
N THR A 126 8.71 5.36 0.54
CA THR A 126 9.59 6.28 -0.18
C THR A 126 9.81 7.55 0.66
N PRO A 127 11.00 8.19 0.56
CA PRO A 127 11.23 9.48 1.21
C PRO A 127 10.25 10.54 0.70
N ALA A 128 9.89 11.51 1.55
CA ALA A 128 8.96 12.59 1.21
C ALA A 128 9.39 13.35 -0.06
N HIS A 129 10.67 13.73 -0.15
CA HIS A 129 11.21 14.44 -1.32
C HIS A 129 11.12 13.64 -2.63
N VAL A 130 11.19 12.30 -2.59
CA VAL A 130 11.01 11.44 -3.77
C VAL A 130 9.52 11.30 -4.11
N ALA A 131 8.66 11.19 -3.10
CA ALA A 131 7.21 11.11 -3.30
C ALA A 131 6.63 12.40 -3.90
N GLU A 132 7.21 13.55 -3.53
CA GLU A 132 6.78 14.89 -3.91
C GLU A 132 7.41 15.40 -5.22
N ALA A 133 8.40 14.69 -5.76
CA ALA A 133 9.05 15.04 -7.02
C ALA A 133 8.18 14.68 -8.24
N TYR A 134 6.98 15.24 -8.33
CA TYR A 134 6.12 15.16 -9.51
C TYR A 134 6.00 16.54 -10.14
N ASP A 135 5.77 16.59 -11.46
CA ASP A 135 5.54 17.83 -12.17
C ASP A 135 4.26 18.51 -11.63
N HIS A 136 4.41 19.74 -11.15
CA HIS A 136 3.29 20.55 -10.64
C HIS A 136 2.42 21.15 -11.76
N ASP A 137 2.68 20.80 -13.01
CA ASP A 137 1.91 21.29 -14.13
C ASP A 137 0.57 20.55 -14.21
N GLU A 138 -0.44 21.09 -13.52
CA GLU A 138 -1.82 20.57 -13.51
C GLU A 138 -2.45 20.50 -14.92
N SER A 139 -1.82 21.10 -15.95
CA SER A 139 -2.27 21.00 -17.34
C SER A 139 -1.88 19.69 -18.04
N LEU A 140 -0.96 18.90 -17.46
CA LEU A 140 -0.40 17.67 -18.05
C LEU A 140 -0.85 16.39 -17.34
N GLY A 141 -2.13 16.25 -16.99
CA GLY A 141 -2.73 14.93 -16.71
C GLY A 141 -2.18 14.11 -15.53
N GLN A 142 -1.17 14.58 -14.81
CA GLN A 142 -0.60 13.97 -13.59
C GLN A 142 -1.50 14.16 -12.35
N ALA A 143 -2.73 14.64 -12.58
CA ALA A 143 -3.76 14.88 -11.57
C ALA A 143 -4.26 13.58 -10.89
N LEU A 144 -3.86 12.41 -11.38
CA LEU A 144 -4.32 11.13 -10.89
C LEU A 144 -3.13 10.32 -10.36
N GLN A 145 -2.88 10.40 -9.05
CA GLN A 145 -1.96 9.53 -8.34
C GLN A 145 -2.66 9.03 -7.08
N LEU A 146 -3.09 7.77 -7.08
CA LEU A 146 -3.94 7.25 -6.01
C LEU A 146 -3.25 7.27 -4.64
N CYS A 147 -1.94 7.06 -4.57
CA CYS A 147 -1.19 7.15 -3.31
C CYS A 147 -1.11 8.59 -2.79
N TRP A 148 -1.22 9.62 -3.64
CA TRP A 148 -1.13 11.02 -3.20
C TRP A 148 -2.48 11.70 -3.02
N ARG A 149 -3.45 11.49 -3.94
CA ARG A 149 -4.75 12.18 -3.88
C ARG A 149 -5.89 11.30 -3.36
N GLY A 150 -5.63 10.01 -3.17
CA GLY A 150 -6.68 9.01 -3.01
C GLY A 150 -7.48 8.82 -4.31
N CYS A 151 -8.54 8.01 -4.25
CA CYS A 151 -9.42 7.88 -5.40
C CYS A 151 -10.36 9.10 -5.56
N PRO A 152 -10.70 9.47 -6.81
CA PRO A 152 -11.72 10.46 -7.10
C PRO A 152 -13.04 10.15 -6.39
N GLY A 153 -13.82 11.17 -6.04
CA GLY A 153 -15.09 10.98 -5.31
C GLY A 153 -16.06 10.03 -6.00
N THR A 154 -16.10 10.00 -7.33
CA THR A 154 -16.95 9.09 -8.13
C THR A 154 -16.50 7.62 -8.09
N GLU A 155 -15.28 7.36 -7.66
CA GLU A 155 -14.70 6.02 -7.52
C GLU A 155 -14.59 5.56 -6.06
N ARG A 156 -14.95 6.40 -5.10
CA ARG A 156 -14.98 6.04 -3.68
C ARG A 156 -16.17 5.12 -3.39
N LEU A 157 -15.93 4.06 -2.64
CA LEU A 157 -16.96 3.19 -2.12
C LEU A 157 -17.33 3.68 -0.71
N ASP A 158 -18.61 3.89 -0.46
CA ASP A 158 -19.09 4.37 0.83
C ASP A 158 -18.94 3.27 1.90
N GLN A 159 -18.15 3.55 2.93
CA GLN A 159 -17.94 2.63 4.06
C GLN A 159 -19.23 2.38 4.86
N GLU A 160 -20.22 3.29 4.76
CA GLU A 160 -21.52 3.18 5.42
C GLU A 160 -22.52 2.28 4.67
N ALA A 161 -22.33 2.03 3.37
CA ALA A 161 -23.22 1.18 2.58
C ALA A 161 -23.13 -0.32 2.97
N GLY A 162 -22.04 -0.72 3.63
CA GLY A 162 -21.86 -2.06 4.19
C GLY A 162 -22.54 -2.30 5.54
N GLY A 163 -23.09 -1.25 6.18
CA GLY A 163 -23.60 -1.31 7.55
C GLY A 163 -25.12 -1.12 7.71
N ALA A 164 -25.84 -0.60 6.71
CA ALA A 164 -27.25 -0.22 6.84
C ALA A 164 -28.24 -1.30 6.33
N GLY A 165 -27.99 -2.56 6.67
CA GLY A 165 -28.83 -3.69 6.28
C GLY A 165 -29.64 -4.33 7.42
N ASP A 166 -30.10 -3.54 8.40
CA ASP A 166 -31.12 -3.99 9.38
C ASP A 166 -32.36 -3.10 9.23
N GLY A 167 -33.31 -3.55 8.39
CA GLY A 167 -34.56 -2.83 8.12
C GLY A 167 -35.12 -3.16 6.73
N GLY A 168 -36.17 -3.97 6.68
CA GLY A 168 -36.67 -4.59 5.45
C GLY A 168 -37.25 -3.65 4.38
N GLY A 169 -37.13 -4.09 3.12
CA GLY A 169 -37.82 -3.56 1.96
C GLY A 169 -37.45 -4.38 0.72
N GLY A 170 -38.43 -5.04 0.09
CA GLY A 170 -38.21 -5.99 -0.99
C GLY A 170 -37.65 -5.39 -2.28
N GLY A 171 -36.79 -6.16 -2.94
CA GLY A 171 -36.22 -5.88 -4.25
C GLY A 171 -35.33 -7.04 -4.68
N ASP A 172 -35.54 -7.49 -5.90
CA ASP A 172 -35.13 -8.75 -6.53
C ASP A 172 -33.60 -8.92 -6.67
N GLY A 173 -33.09 -10.15 -6.51
CA GLY A 173 -31.69 -10.52 -6.78
C GLY A 173 -30.72 -10.60 -5.59
N ARG A 174 -31.11 -11.23 -4.47
CA ARG A 174 -30.22 -11.54 -3.34
C ARG A 174 -29.15 -12.58 -3.69
N THR A 175 -27.93 -12.16 -3.98
CA THR A 175 -26.78 -12.89 -3.43
C THR A 175 -26.78 -12.64 -1.93
N ALA A 176 -27.09 -13.66 -1.13
CA ALA A 176 -26.91 -13.59 0.32
C ALA A 176 -25.47 -13.12 0.62
N GLY A 177 -25.30 -12.00 1.30
CA GLY A 177 -24.01 -11.59 1.80
C GLY A 177 -23.47 -12.70 2.69
N VAL A 178 -22.33 -13.30 2.31
CA VAL A 178 -21.71 -14.43 3.02
C VAL A 178 -21.35 -14.04 4.47
N PHE A 179 -21.09 -12.74 4.71
CA PHE A 179 -20.76 -12.21 6.02
C PHE A 179 -21.82 -11.22 6.54
N THR A 180 -22.17 -11.37 7.81
CA THR A 180 -22.77 -10.32 8.65
C THR A 180 -21.68 -9.45 9.28
N ALA A 181 -22.00 -8.25 9.75
CA ALA A 181 -21.04 -7.39 10.46
C ALA A 181 -20.35 -8.11 11.65
N ARG A 182 -21.11 -8.94 12.38
CA ARG A 182 -20.58 -9.70 13.51
C ARG A 182 -19.59 -10.78 13.08
N THR A 183 -19.94 -11.55 12.04
CA THR A 183 -19.07 -12.62 11.52
C THR A 183 -17.85 -12.06 10.79
N ALA A 184 -17.97 -10.90 10.13
CA ALA A 184 -16.84 -10.21 9.51
C ALA A 184 -15.83 -9.73 10.57
N ARG A 185 -16.31 -9.06 11.63
CA ARG A 185 -15.47 -8.65 12.77
C ARG A 185 -14.74 -9.84 13.40
N ALA A 186 -15.46 -10.91 13.72
CA ALA A 186 -14.85 -12.12 14.29
C ALA A 186 -13.75 -12.71 13.37
N ALA A 187 -13.97 -12.77 12.06
CA ALA A 187 -12.96 -13.27 11.11
C ALA A 187 -11.72 -12.36 11.01
N CYS A 188 -11.90 -11.05 11.14
CA CYS A 188 -10.80 -10.08 11.19
C CYS A 188 -10.00 -10.15 12.50
N GLU A 189 -10.68 -10.35 13.64
CA GLU A 189 -10.06 -10.49 14.97
C GLU A 189 -9.11 -11.71 15.06
N GLU A 190 -9.28 -12.72 14.20
CA GLU A 190 -8.35 -13.86 14.13
C GLU A 190 -6.94 -13.46 13.67
N ARG A 191 -6.79 -12.32 12.98
CA ARG A 191 -5.55 -11.93 12.29
C ARG A 191 -5.06 -10.53 12.64
N LEU A 192 -5.95 -9.65 13.05
CA LEU A 192 -5.70 -8.24 13.35
C LEU A 192 -6.21 -7.89 14.74
N SER A 193 -5.48 -7.03 15.45
CA SER A 193 -5.99 -6.39 16.66
C SER A 193 -7.16 -5.47 16.31
N VAL A 194 -8.14 -5.31 17.21
CA VAL A 194 -9.25 -4.37 17.00
C VAL A 194 -8.76 -2.92 16.95
N ASP A 195 -7.65 -2.63 17.64
CA ASP A 195 -6.99 -1.31 17.61
C ASP A 195 -6.09 -1.11 16.38
N ASP A 196 -5.95 -2.13 15.51
CA ASP A 196 -5.15 -2.04 14.29
C ASP A 196 -5.85 -1.13 13.26
N PRO A 197 -5.15 -0.16 12.64
CA PRO A 197 -5.73 0.71 11.60
C PRO A 197 -6.38 -0.05 10.44
N TYR A 198 -5.91 -1.25 10.14
CA TYR A 198 -6.40 -2.10 9.07
C TYR A 198 -7.63 -2.93 9.45
N PHE A 199 -8.05 -2.92 10.72
CA PHE A 199 -9.15 -3.74 11.22
C PHE A 199 -10.49 -3.39 10.57
N GLU A 200 -10.90 -2.12 10.61
CA GLU A 200 -12.18 -1.69 10.01
C GLU A 200 -12.18 -1.84 8.48
N THR A 201 -11.00 -1.80 7.86
CA THR A 201 -10.82 -2.09 6.43
C THR A 201 -11.10 -3.55 6.12
N CYS A 202 -10.54 -4.46 6.91
CA CYS A 202 -10.82 -5.89 6.81
C CYS A 202 -12.32 -6.15 6.91
N VAL A 203 -12.99 -5.53 7.89
CA VAL A 203 -14.44 -5.71 8.09
C VAL A 203 -15.22 -5.23 6.88
N PHE A 204 -14.89 -4.03 6.37
CA PHE A 204 -15.52 -3.48 5.17
C PHE A 204 -15.30 -4.37 3.94
N ASP A 205 -14.08 -4.85 3.71
CA ASP A 205 -13.75 -5.68 2.56
C ASP A 205 -14.51 -7.01 2.61
N LEU A 206 -14.60 -7.65 3.79
CA LEU A 206 -15.37 -8.89 3.94
C LEU A 206 -16.87 -8.70 3.67
N LEU A 207 -17.44 -7.58 4.13
CA LEU A 207 -18.85 -7.24 3.89
C LEU A 207 -19.12 -6.94 2.41
N THR A 208 -18.16 -6.34 1.72
CA THR A 208 -18.31 -5.93 0.33
C THR A 208 -18.01 -7.07 -0.65
N THR A 209 -17.00 -7.89 -0.37
CA THR A 209 -16.50 -8.91 -1.30
C THR A 209 -17.04 -10.31 -1.00
N GLY A 210 -17.31 -10.62 0.27
CA GLY A 210 -17.64 -11.96 0.71
C GLY A 210 -16.47 -12.96 0.70
N ASP A 211 -15.22 -12.50 0.53
CA ASP A 211 -14.04 -13.36 0.35
C ASP A 211 -13.05 -13.22 1.51
N LEU A 212 -12.79 -14.32 2.22
CA LEU A 212 -11.86 -14.37 3.37
C LEU A 212 -10.41 -14.00 3.02
N SER A 213 -10.03 -14.07 1.74
CA SER A 213 -8.69 -13.66 1.29
C SER A 213 -8.42 -12.19 1.62
N PHE A 214 -9.45 -11.35 1.69
CA PHE A 214 -9.29 -9.93 2.05
C PHE A 214 -8.94 -9.72 3.52
N ALA A 215 -9.37 -10.61 4.43
CA ALA A 215 -8.90 -10.57 5.82
C ALA A 215 -7.41 -10.87 5.93
N GLN A 216 -6.91 -11.81 5.11
CA GLN A 216 -5.48 -12.08 5.01
C GLN A 216 -4.72 -10.93 4.34
N ALA A 217 -5.30 -10.29 3.31
CA ALA A 217 -4.71 -9.14 2.64
C ALA A 217 -4.55 -7.96 3.61
N ALA A 218 -5.55 -7.66 4.43
CA ALA A 218 -5.49 -6.64 5.47
C ALA A 218 -4.43 -6.95 6.55
N ALA A 219 -4.29 -8.22 6.94
CA ALA A 219 -3.25 -8.64 7.87
C ALA A 219 -1.84 -8.45 7.30
N PHE A 220 -1.61 -8.83 6.04
CA PHE A 220 -0.33 -8.58 5.38
C PHE A 220 -0.06 -7.11 5.13
N ALA A 221 -1.10 -6.32 4.84
CA ALA A 221 -1.00 -4.89 4.76
C ALA A 221 -0.48 -4.28 6.08
N SER A 222 -1.06 -4.65 7.23
CA SER A 222 -0.56 -4.24 8.55
C SER A 222 0.91 -4.64 8.77
N GLN A 223 1.28 -5.87 8.41
CA GLN A 223 2.67 -6.34 8.50
C GLN A 223 3.63 -5.53 7.63
N ASP A 224 3.29 -5.32 6.35
CA ASP A 224 4.09 -4.53 5.43
C ASP A 224 4.26 -3.09 5.94
N ALA A 225 3.23 -2.56 6.62
CA ALA A 225 3.31 -1.25 7.27
C ALA A 225 4.45 -1.28 8.28
N VAL A 226 4.37 -2.15 9.27
CA VAL A 226 5.35 -2.25 10.36
C VAL A 226 6.75 -2.56 9.84
N GLU A 227 6.89 -3.48 8.88
CA GLU A 227 8.18 -3.89 8.32
C GLU A 227 8.84 -2.79 7.50
N LEU A 228 8.05 -2.00 6.76
CA LEU A 228 8.59 -0.89 5.98
C LEU A 228 8.80 0.36 6.83
N ALA A 229 8.15 0.51 8.00
CA ALA A 229 8.31 1.67 8.86
C ALA A 229 9.79 2.00 9.11
N PRO A 230 10.18 3.29 9.11
CA PRO A 230 11.53 3.64 9.52
C PRO A 230 11.75 3.11 10.94
N PRO A 231 12.95 2.57 11.25
CA PRO A 231 13.26 2.17 12.61
C PRO A 231 13.01 3.37 13.52
N LEU A 232 12.33 3.14 14.66
CA LEU A 232 12.17 4.17 15.67
C LEU A 232 13.55 4.76 15.94
N ALA A 233 13.71 6.05 15.63
CA ALA A 233 14.94 6.74 15.94
C ALA A 233 15.14 6.57 17.45
N VAL A 234 16.15 5.81 17.84
CA VAL A 234 16.63 5.82 19.22
C VAL A 234 17.12 7.24 19.43
N VAL A 235 16.26 8.09 20.00
CA VAL A 235 16.68 9.36 20.57
C VAL A 235 17.65 8.98 21.67
N SER A 236 18.93 8.96 21.34
CA SER A 236 19.99 8.84 22.33
C SER A 236 19.92 10.11 23.17
N SER A 237 19.24 10.01 24.31
CA SER A 237 19.30 10.99 25.41
C SER A 237 20.72 11.00 25.97
N ARG A 238 21.66 11.59 25.23
CA ARG A 238 23.07 11.81 25.60
C ARG A 238 23.47 13.07 24.82
N GLU A 239 23.51 14.28 25.39
CA GLU A 239 23.93 14.69 26.72
C GLU A 239 22.97 15.71 27.34
N GLN A 240 22.54 15.44 28.58
CA GLN A 240 22.19 16.48 29.53
C GLN A 240 23.22 16.41 30.67
N ARG A 241 24.36 17.06 30.45
CA ARG A 241 25.28 17.48 31.50
C ARG A 241 25.62 18.95 31.27
N GLY A 242 24.77 19.82 31.81
CA GLY A 242 24.97 21.26 31.73
C GLY A 242 23.87 22.08 32.41
N GLY A 243 23.82 22.03 33.75
CA GLY A 243 23.51 23.19 34.61
C GLY A 243 22.08 23.76 34.69
N GLY A 244 21.52 23.75 35.91
CA GLY A 244 20.61 24.79 36.41
C GLY A 244 19.20 24.34 36.81
N PRO A 245 18.69 24.68 38.02
CA PRO A 245 17.32 24.38 38.42
C PRO A 245 16.38 25.47 37.91
N GLY A 246 15.49 25.11 36.99
CA GLY A 246 14.43 26.00 36.49
C GLY A 246 13.31 25.15 35.92
N ALA A 247 12.29 24.91 36.73
CA ALA A 247 11.11 24.13 36.37
C ALA A 247 10.23 24.88 35.37
N LEU A 248 9.94 24.27 34.22
CA LEU A 248 8.73 24.53 33.43
C LEU A 248 8.31 23.23 32.74
N ARG A 249 7.09 22.74 33.03
CA ARG A 249 6.49 21.54 32.41
C ARG A 249 6.09 21.87 30.97
N PRO A 250 6.54 21.14 29.94
CA PRO A 250 5.90 21.18 28.64
C PRO A 250 4.72 20.20 28.62
N SER A 251 3.60 20.71 28.12
CA SER A 251 2.39 19.99 27.74
C SER A 251 2.68 18.83 26.78
N ALA A 252 2.06 17.67 27.02
CA ALA A 252 2.10 16.53 26.11
C ALA A 252 1.43 16.87 24.77
N PRO A 253 2.01 16.50 23.62
CA PRO A 253 1.29 16.55 22.36
C PRO A 253 0.36 15.33 22.28
N VAL A 254 -0.91 15.58 21.96
CA VAL A 254 -1.86 14.58 21.49
C VAL A 254 -1.41 14.19 20.08
N VAL A 255 -1.15 12.91 19.83
CA VAL A 255 -0.82 12.41 18.48
C VAL A 255 -1.85 11.35 18.12
N ALA A 256 -2.68 11.67 17.12
CA ALA A 256 -3.66 10.77 16.51
C ALA A 256 -3.02 10.11 15.28
N ALA A 257 -3.27 8.81 15.08
CA ALA A 257 -2.79 8.04 13.94
C ALA A 257 -3.94 7.21 13.35
N LEU A 258 -4.12 7.22 12.02
CA LEU A 258 -5.12 6.42 11.27
C LEU A 258 -4.63 6.18 9.81
N ALA A 259 -4.57 4.93 9.30
CA ALA A 259 -4.15 4.53 7.93
C ALA A 259 -4.87 3.25 7.36
N LEU A 260 -5.24 3.21 6.06
CA LEU A 260 -5.96 2.10 5.36
C LEU A 260 -5.08 1.42 4.31
N VAL A 261 -5.50 0.23 3.87
CA VAL A 261 -4.91 -0.54 2.76
C VAL A 261 -5.21 0.20 1.44
N ALA A 262 -4.31 0.77 0.64
CA ALA A 262 -2.90 0.59 0.38
C ALA A 262 -1.96 1.20 1.44
N VAL A 263 -1.07 0.36 1.96
CA VAL A 263 -0.21 0.70 3.08
C VAL A 263 0.88 1.67 2.65
N VAL A 264 0.61 2.94 2.88
CA VAL A 264 1.60 3.97 3.03
C VAL A 264 1.49 4.48 4.46
N LEU A 265 2.48 4.15 5.29
CA LEU A 265 2.61 4.71 6.63
C LEU A 265 3.00 6.19 6.56
N MET A 266 2.26 7.05 7.26
CA MET A 266 2.64 8.43 7.58
C MET A 266 2.61 8.63 9.10
N GLY A 267 3.67 9.23 9.62
CA GLY A 267 3.66 10.06 10.83
C GLY A 267 4.04 11.49 10.44
#